data_AF-A0A7S3PSB0-F1
#
_entry.id   AF-A0A7S3PSB0-F1
#
_cell.length_a   1.000
_cell.length_b   1.000
_cell.length_c   1.000
_cell.angle_alpha   90.00
_cell.angle_beta   90.00
_cell.angle_gamma   90.00
#
_symmetry.space_group_name_H-M   'P 1'
#
loop_
_entity.id
_entity.type
_entity.pdbx_description
1 polymer ?
#
loop_
_entity_poly.entity_id
_entity_poly.type
_entity_poly.pdbx_seq_one_letter_code
_entity_poly.pdbx_strand_id
1 'polypeptide(L)'
;MDALWLKKTVGEPLLNGLAATAEFQPEDSIDFLGRYLLKYVELKEAESKREEYSKRVKSLLERDDIEREQVAQEEAKSKETKQKSLEKLEKDVNYLSQACVKTFDEELH
;
A
#
# COMPACT_ATOMS: atom_id res chain seq x y z
N MET A 1 -29.29 3.72 -32.91
CA MET A 1 -28.11 4.13 -32.10
C MET A 1 -28.54 4.71 -30.76
N ASP A 2 -29.55 5.58 -30.73
CA ASP A 2 -29.93 6.34 -29.53
C ASP A 2 -30.48 5.48 -28.38
N ALA A 3 -31.25 4.43 -28.69
CA ALA A 3 -31.81 3.54 -27.67
C ALA A 3 -30.74 2.82 -26.84
N LEU A 4 -29.60 2.46 -27.45
CA LEU A 4 -28.48 1.81 -26.74
C LEU A 4 -27.76 2.81 -25.83
N TRP A 5 -27.58 4.05 -26.30
CA TRP A 5 -27.00 5.11 -25.49
C TRP A 5 -27.89 5.44 -24.28
N LEU A 6 -29.20 5.57 -24.48
CA LEU A 6 -30.15 5.79 -23.39
C LEU A 6 -30.14 4.65 -22.37
N LYS A 7 -30.16 3.40 -22.83
CA LYS A 7 -30.11 2.23 -21.93
C LYS A 7 -28.83 2.20 -21.10
N LYS A 8 -27.69 2.58 -21.70
CA LYS A 8 -26.39 2.60 -21.02
C LYS A 8 -26.26 3.75 -20.01
N THR A 9 -26.77 4.93 -20.36
CA THR A 9 -26.53 6.15 -19.58
C THR A 9 -27.57 6.35 -18.47
N VAL A 10 -28.85 6.13 -18.79
CA VAL A 10 -29.97 6.41 -17.86
C VAL A 10 -30.79 5.17 -17.51
N GLY A 11 -30.55 4.03 -18.16
CA GLY A 11 -31.38 2.83 -17.96
C GLY A 11 -31.39 2.33 -16.51
N GLU A 12 -30.21 2.14 -15.92
CA GLU A 12 -30.08 1.68 -14.53
C GLU A 12 -30.65 2.67 -13.49
N PRO A 13 -30.27 3.97 -13.47
CA PRO A 13 -30.82 4.90 -12.48
C PRO A 13 -32.33 5.09 -12.62
N LEU A 14 -32.85 5.07 -13.86
CA LEU A 14 -34.29 5.17 -14.10
C LEU A 14 -35.03 3.93 -13.64
N LEU A 15 -34.49 2.72 -13.88
CA LEU A 15 -35.09 1.46 -13.41
C LEU A 15 -35.19 1.45 -11.88
N ASN A 16 -34.09 1.79 -11.19
CA ASN A 16 -34.04 1.80 -9.73
C ASN A 16 -34.95 2.90 -9.15
N GLY A 17 -34.97 4.08 -9.76
CA GLY A 17 -35.85 5.17 -9.36
C GLY A 17 -37.32 4.81 -9.53
N LEU A 18 -37.70 4.18 -10.66
CA LEU A 18 -39.08 3.72 -10.88
C LEU A 18 -39.48 2.59 -9.93
N ALA A 19 -38.57 1.67 -9.61
CA ALA A 19 -38.81 0.64 -8.60
C ALA A 19 -39.07 1.27 -7.22
N ALA A 20 -38.27 2.27 -6.83
CA ALA A 20 -38.48 3.01 -5.60
C ALA A 20 -39.82 3.78 -5.61
N THR A 21 -40.17 4.46 -6.70
CA THR A 21 -41.47 5.13 -6.82
C THR A 21 -42.64 4.14 -6.70
N ALA A 22 -42.51 2.95 -7.29
CA ALA A 22 -43.53 1.90 -7.20
C ALA A 22 -43.69 1.35 -5.77
N GLU A 23 -42.60 1.28 -5.01
CA GLU A 23 -42.58 0.84 -3.61
C GLU A 23 -43.15 1.89 -2.66
N PHE A 24 -42.67 3.13 -2.74
CA PHE A 24 -43.05 4.20 -1.81
C PHE A 24 -44.38 4.87 -2.14
N GLN A 25 -44.87 4.73 -3.37
CA GLN A 25 -46.11 5.33 -3.89
C GLN A 25 -46.30 6.79 -3.42
N PRO A 26 -45.33 7.68 -3.69
CA PRO A 26 -45.39 9.06 -3.24
C PRO A 26 -46.52 9.82 -3.96
N GLU A 27 -47.09 10.80 -3.25
CA GLU A 27 -48.16 11.67 -3.76
C GLU A 27 -47.74 12.42 -5.04
N ASP A 28 -46.48 12.89 -5.09
CA ASP A 28 -45.83 13.39 -6.30
C ASP A 28 -44.72 12.45 -6.74
N SER A 29 -45.06 11.57 -7.68
CA SER A 29 -44.14 10.59 -8.27
C SER A 29 -43.05 11.21 -9.13
N ILE A 30 -43.29 12.40 -9.71
CA ILE A 30 -42.30 13.07 -10.58
C ILE A 30 -41.26 13.77 -9.73
N ASP A 31 -41.69 14.52 -8.72
CA ASP A 31 -40.77 15.20 -7.79
C ASP A 31 -39.91 14.17 -7.01
N PHE A 32 -40.53 13.08 -6.54
CA PHE A 32 -39.80 12.00 -5.88
C PHE A 32 -38.73 11.39 -6.80
N LEU A 33 -39.09 11.05 -8.04
CA LEU A 33 -38.15 10.48 -9.00
C LEU A 33 -37.01 11.46 -9.34
N GLY A 34 -37.32 12.75 -9.49
CA GLY A 34 -36.33 13.79 -9.72
C GLY A 34 -35.31 13.89 -8.59
N ARG A 35 -35.79 13.93 -7.34
CA ARG A 35 -34.93 13.93 -6.14
C ARG A 35 -34.11 12.65 -6.02
N TYR A 36 -34.70 11.51 -6.34
CA TYR A 36 -33.99 10.23 -6.35
C TYR A 36 -32.82 10.23 -7.33
N LEU A 37 -33.04 10.71 -8.56
CA LEU A 37 -32.00 10.78 -9.58
C LEU A 37 -30.87 11.75 -9.21
N LEU A 38 -31.19 12.90 -8.60
CA LEU A 38 -30.17 13.82 -8.07
C LEU A 38 -29.31 13.15 -7.01
N LYS A 39 -29.95 12.48 -6.03
CA LYS A 39 -29.24 11.74 -4.99
C LYS A 39 -28.39 10.60 -5.55
N TYR A 40 -28.86 9.93 -6.60
CA TYR A 40 -28.09 8.87 -7.27
C TYR A 40 -26.78 9.42 -7.85
N VAL A 41 -26.82 10.59 -8.49
CA VAL A 41 -25.60 11.24 -9.03
C VAL A 41 -24.63 11.60 -7.91
N GLU A 42 -25.12 12.21 -6.83
CA GLU A 42 -24.30 12.54 -5.66
C GLU A 42 -23.61 11.31 -5.05
N LEU A 43 -24.34 10.20 -4.92
CA LEU A 43 -23.80 8.94 -4.42
C LEU A 43 -22.72 8.39 -5.36
N LYS A 44 -22.96 8.40 -6.66
CA LYS A 44 -22.01 7.90 -7.65
C LYS A 44 -20.72 8.73 -7.68
N GLU A 45 -20.83 10.05 -7.56
CA GLU A 45 -19.67 10.93 -7.44
C GLU A 45 -18.90 10.69 -6.14
N ALA A 46 -19.61 10.50 -5.02
CA ALA A 46 -19.00 10.19 -3.74
C ALA A 46 -18.28 8.83 -3.76
N GLU A 47 -18.87 7.81 -4.40
CA GLU A 47 -18.25 6.50 -4.60
C GLU A 47 -16.98 6.61 -5.45
N SER A 48 -17.01 7.33 -6.56
CA SER A 48 -15.82 7.55 -7.40
C SER A 48 -14.68 8.19 -6.59
N LYS A 49 -14.99 9.25 -5.81
CA LYS A 49 -14.00 9.92 -4.96
C LYS A 49 -13.46 9.00 -3.87
N ARG A 50 -14.30 8.17 -3.26
CA ARG A 50 -13.88 7.17 -2.26
C ARG A 50 -12.99 6.11 -2.89
N GLU A 51 -13.31 5.65 -4.08
CA GLU A 51 -12.51 4.66 -4.79
C GLU A 51 -11.14 5.22 -5.15
N GLU A 52 -11.08 6.44 -5.68
CA GLU A 52 -9.82 7.15 -5.95
C GLU A 52 -8.98 7.32 -4.68
N TYR A 53 -9.60 7.76 -3.59
CA TYR A 53 -8.93 7.88 -2.29
C TYR A 53 -8.39 6.53 -1.82
N SER A 54 -9.19 5.47 -1.92
CA SER A 54 -8.78 4.11 -1.50
C SER A 54 -7.60 3.59 -2.32
N LYS A 55 -7.59 3.83 -3.64
CA LYS A 55 -6.47 3.48 -4.52
C LYS A 55 -5.21 4.25 -4.14
N ARG A 56 -5.36 5.54 -3.82
CA ARG A 56 -4.25 6.38 -3.39
C ARG A 56 -3.66 5.92 -2.06
N VAL A 57 -4.49 5.63 -1.06
CA VAL A 57 -4.03 5.12 0.23
C VAL A 57 -3.33 3.77 0.05
N LYS A 58 -3.91 2.86 -0.75
CA LYS A 58 -3.34 1.54 -1.00
C LYS A 58 -1.94 1.63 -1.64
N SER A 59 -1.78 2.48 -2.65
CA SER A 59 -0.47 2.68 -3.29
C SER A 59 0.56 3.36 -2.40
N LEU A 60 0.16 4.15 -1.40
CA LEU A 60 1.08 4.69 -0.41
C LEU A 60 1.54 3.61 0.58
N LEU A 61 0.62 2.79 1.07
CA LEU A 61 0.96 1.68 1.98
C LEU A 61 1.90 0.67 1.30
N GLU A 62 1.64 0.33 0.03
CA GLU A 62 2.51 -0.57 -0.74
C GLU A 62 3.93 0.00 -0.90
N ARG A 63 4.09 1.33 -1.01
CA ARG A 63 5.41 1.97 -1.07
C ARG A 63 6.12 1.93 0.28
N ASP A 64 5.41 2.27 1.35
CA ASP A 64 5.97 2.25 2.70
C ASP A 64 6.47 0.84 3.09
N ASP A 65 5.74 -0.21 2.70
CA ASP A 65 6.14 -1.60 2.95
C ASP A 65 7.42 -1.97 2.18
N ILE A 66 7.52 -1.59 0.90
CA ILE A 66 8.74 -1.81 0.09
C ILE A 66 9.93 -1.06 0.68
N GLU A 67 9.74 0.20 1.10
CA GLU A 67 10.81 1.01 1.69
C GLU A 67 11.30 0.39 3.01
N ARG A 68 10.39 -0.08 3.86
CA ARG A 68 10.76 -0.77 5.12
C ARG A 68 11.53 -2.05 4.87
N GLU A 69 11.14 -2.84 3.88
CA GLU A 69 11.87 -4.04 3.50
C GLU A 69 13.28 -3.72 2.99
N GLN A 70 13.42 -2.67 2.18
CA GLN A 70 14.72 -2.22 1.67
C GLN A 70 15.65 -1.75 2.80
N VAL A 71 15.13 -0.91 3.71
CA VAL A 71 15.90 -0.46 4.88
C VAL A 71 16.31 -1.63 5.77
N ALA A 72 15.40 -2.58 6.03
CA ALA A 72 15.71 -3.77 6.82
C ALA A 72 16.80 -4.64 6.15
N GLN A 73 16.76 -4.81 4.83
CA GLN A 73 17.79 -5.54 4.09
C GLN A 73 19.14 -4.83 4.10
N GLU A 74 19.17 -3.51 3.95
CA GLU A 74 20.40 -2.72 4.01
C GLU A 74 21.02 -2.75 5.41
N GLU A 75 20.21 -2.63 6.45
CA GLU A 75 20.68 -2.77 7.83
C GLU A 75 21.25 -4.16 8.10
N ALA A 76 20.60 -5.23 7.62
CA ALA A 76 21.09 -6.59 7.77
C ALA A 76 22.46 -6.77 7.07
N LYS A 77 22.59 -6.29 5.83
CA LYS A 77 23.86 -6.34 5.08
C LYS A 77 24.97 -5.53 5.76
N SER A 78 24.64 -4.36 6.30
CA SER A 78 25.59 -3.50 7.04
C SER A 78 26.05 -4.16 8.34
N LYS A 79 25.15 -4.82 9.08
CA LYS A 79 25.47 -5.55 10.31
C LYS A 79 26.37 -6.76 10.01
N GLU A 80 26.08 -7.53 8.96
CA GLU A 80 26.92 -8.66 8.55
C GLU A 80 28.33 -8.24 8.12
N THR A 81 28.48 -7.15 7.36
CA THR A 81 29.80 -6.67 6.95
C THR A 81 30.62 -6.19 8.15
N LYS A 82 29.98 -5.48 9.09
CA LYS A 82 30.63 -5.07 10.34
C LYS A 82 31.07 -6.27 11.18
N GLN A 83 30.23 -7.30 11.34
CA GLN A 83 30.61 -8.52 12.06
C GLN A 83 31.78 -9.25 11.39
N LYS A 84 31.75 -9.44 10.07
CA LYS A 84 32.85 -10.08 9.33
C LYS A 84 34.17 -9.31 9.46
N SER A 85 34.11 -7.97 9.45
CA SER A 85 35.31 -7.15 9.68
C SER A 85 35.86 -7.27 11.11
N LEU A 86 34.97 -7.36 12.12
CA LEU A 86 35.38 -7.53 13.51
C LEU A 86 36.01 -8.90 13.76
N GLU A 87 35.41 -9.99 13.26
CA GLU A 87 36.00 -11.33 13.38
C GLU A 87 37.36 -11.43 12.70
N LYS A 88 37.57 -10.71 11.59
CA LYS A 88 38.86 -10.68 10.91
C LYS A 88 39.91 -9.95 11.73
N LEU A 89 39.55 -8.79 12.30
CA LEU A 89 40.39 -8.04 13.23
C LEU A 89 40.74 -8.87 14.48
N GLU A 90 39.78 -9.61 15.05
CA GLU A 90 40.04 -10.49 16.20
C GLU A 90 41.04 -11.61 15.86
N LYS A 91 40.91 -12.22 14.67
CA LYS A 91 41.86 -13.24 14.21
C LYS A 91 43.26 -12.67 14.01
N ASP A 92 43.36 -11.49 13.41
CA ASP A 92 44.64 -10.82 13.16
C ASP A 92 45.32 -10.43 14.48
N VAL A 93 44.56 -9.91 15.46
CA VAL A 93 45.06 -9.60 16.81
C VAL A 93 45.52 -10.86 17.54
N ASN A 94 44.75 -11.94 17.47
CA ASN A 94 45.10 -13.20 18.13
C ASN A 94 46.38 -13.81 17.53
N TYR A 95 46.51 -13.78 16.20
CA TYR A 95 47.72 -14.22 15.50
C TYR A 95 48.96 -13.41 15.90
N LEU A 96 48.83 -12.08 15.96
CA LEU A 96 49.91 -11.21 16.41
C LEU A 96 50.31 -11.48 17.87
N SER A 97 49.33 -11.76 18.75
CA SER A 97 49.64 -12.13 20.14
C SER A 97 50.42 -13.44 20.24
N GLN A 98 50.03 -14.47 19.47
CA GLN A 98 50.75 -15.75 19.44
C GLN A 98 52.16 -15.61 18.85
N ALA A 99 52.32 -14.79 17.81
CA ALA A 99 53.62 -14.52 17.21
C ALA A 99 54.56 -13.84 18.22
N CYS A 100 54.04 -12.87 18.99
CA CYS A 100 54.82 -12.15 20.00
C CYS A 100 55.25 -13.04 21.17
N VAL A 101 54.38 -13.97 21.60
CA VAL A 101 54.73 -14.97 22.63
C VAL A 101 55.83 -15.92 22.13
N LYS A 102 55.74 -16.40 20.88
CA LYS A 102 56.75 -17.30 20.30
C LYS A 102 58.12 -16.64 20.12
N THR A 103 58.16 -15.37 19.71
CA THR A 103 59.43 -14.63 19.61
C THR A 103 60.06 -14.36 20.97
N PHE A 104 59.26 -14.27 22.03
CA PHE A 104 59.76 -14.07 23.40
C PHE A 104 60.36 -15.35 23.99
N ASP A 105 59.83 -16.53 23.63
CA ASP A 105 60.38 -17.83 24.04
C ASP A 105 61.66 -18.22 23.28
N GLU A 106 61.86 -17.74 22.04
CA GLU A 106 63.10 -17.99 21.26
C GLU A 106 64.29 -17.09 21.65
N GLU A 107 64.06 -15.94 22.29
CA GLU A 107 65.16 -15.08 22.80
C GLU A 107 65.65 -15.49 24.21
N LEU A 108 65.00 -16.44 24.88
CA LEU A 108 65.33 -16.87 26.25
C LEU A 108 66.15 -18.16 26.35
N HIS A 109 66.63 -18.72 25.22
CA HIS A 109 67.38 -19.98 25.17
C HIS A 109 68.74 -19.84 24.48
#